data_AF-A0A2U1PCF1-F1
#
_entry.id   AF-A0A2U1PCF1-F1
#
_cell.length_a   1.000
_cell.length_b   1.000
_cell.length_c   1.000
_cell.angle_alpha   90.00
_cell.angle_beta   90.00
_cell.angle_gamma   90.00
#
_symmetry.space_group_name_H-M   'P 1'
#
loop_
_entity.id
_entity.type
_entity.pdbx_description
1 polymer ?
#
loop_
_entity_poly.entity_id
_entity_poly.type
_entity_poly.pdbx_seq_one_letter_code
_entity_poly.pdbx_strand_id
1 'polypeptide(L)'
;MEPNFDFQGNSGFLQFWECCASGDSNKDGCYFLLTDQFVSDVYDNRLEAYRWTCLNDDYRFVELEKNVGDWFAGRAAQTQVADYQYDGEALGLGQLVMPVYFNHPGAVLKLAGIIELVTAQHNETYAAYFNQIQALLMEVNLTSRYLGKTIKVEYNQQLVKFNLPFTAKLPDLQEQVTMRFKELENKAFSIAYKDTNHIRHSILSDHDLHFCIEGSILNRTTLIRMVVEDVVG
;
A
#
# COMPACT_ATOMS: atom_id res chain seq x y z
N MET A 1 -3.82 -0.28 27.49
CA MET A 1 -4.80 0.77 27.18
C MET A 1 -5.40 0.33 25.85
N GLU A 2 -6.68 -0.04 25.82
CA GLU A 2 -7.31 -0.42 24.55
C GLU A 2 -7.23 0.80 23.62
N PRO A 3 -6.79 0.61 22.36
CA PRO A 3 -6.77 1.71 21.41
C PRO A 3 -8.18 2.25 21.26
N ASN A 4 -8.36 3.57 21.41
CA ASN A 4 -9.63 4.24 21.16
C ASN A 4 -9.86 4.34 19.64
N PHE A 5 -10.04 3.18 19.00
CA PHE A 5 -10.28 3.04 17.58
C PHE A 5 -11.78 2.83 17.35
N ASP A 6 -12.37 3.66 16.49
CA ASP A 6 -13.81 3.66 16.21
C ASP A 6 -14.05 3.04 14.84
N PHE A 7 -14.73 1.90 14.81
CA PHE A 7 -15.16 1.26 13.57
C PHE A 7 -16.34 1.97 12.89
N GLN A 8 -16.76 3.14 13.37
CA GLN A 8 -17.83 3.98 12.81
C GLN A 8 -19.15 3.21 12.65
N GLY A 9 -19.44 2.33 13.61
CA GLY A 9 -20.60 1.43 13.58
C GLY A 9 -20.50 0.24 12.61
N ASN A 10 -19.35 0.07 11.93
CA ASN A 10 -19.10 -1.08 11.07
C ASN A 10 -18.54 -2.27 11.85
N SER A 11 -18.72 -3.47 11.29
CA SER A 11 -17.99 -4.65 11.74
C SER A 11 -16.59 -4.66 11.13
N GLY A 12 -15.57 -4.92 11.94
CA GLY A 12 -14.19 -4.93 11.51
C GLY A 12 -13.23 -5.44 12.58
N PHE A 13 -11.97 -5.60 12.20
CA PHE A 13 -10.89 -5.77 13.14
C PHE A 13 -9.60 -5.13 12.63
N LEU A 14 -8.76 -4.72 13.57
CA LEU A 14 -7.40 -4.22 13.36
C LEU A 14 -6.43 -5.29 13.86
N GLN A 15 -5.36 -5.54 13.12
CA GLN A 15 -4.29 -6.43 13.57
C GLN A 15 -2.90 -5.89 13.24
N PHE A 16 -1.93 -6.26 14.07
CA PHE A 16 -0.55 -5.84 13.92
C PHE A 16 0.36 -7.03 13.65
N TRP A 17 1.06 -6.95 12.52
CA TRP A 17 2.11 -7.86 12.09
C TRP A 17 3.46 -7.23 12.43
N GLU A 18 4.08 -7.63 13.53
CA GLU A 18 5.38 -7.12 13.98
C GLU A 18 6.50 -7.62 13.04
N CYS A 19 7.36 -6.71 12.59
CA CYS A 19 8.55 -7.05 11.80
C CYS A 19 9.70 -7.48 12.74
N CYS A 20 9.98 -8.77 12.76
CA CYS A 20 11.10 -9.37 13.48
C CYS A 20 12.32 -9.48 12.56
N ALA A 21 13.49 -9.03 13.04
CA ALA A 21 14.73 -9.13 12.28
C ALA A 21 15.04 -10.59 11.88
N SER A 22 15.39 -10.80 10.61
CA SER A 22 15.99 -12.07 10.18
C SER A 22 17.29 -12.27 10.94
N GLY A 23 17.36 -13.29 11.81
CA GLY A 23 18.60 -13.69 12.46
C GLY A 23 19.69 -14.14 11.47
N ASP A 24 19.32 -14.40 10.21
CA ASP A 24 20.22 -14.67 9.10
C ASP A 24 20.61 -13.37 8.39
N SER A 25 21.89 -13.01 8.46
CA SER A 25 22.50 -11.83 7.83
C SER A 25 22.51 -11.84 6.29
N ASN A 26 22.02 -12.91 5.66
CA ASN A 26 22.12 -13.14 4.22
C ASN A 26 20.77 -13.06 3.50
N LYS A 27 19.67 -12.72 4.19
CA LYS A 27 18.34 -12.59 3.58
C LYS A 27 17.85 -11.15 3.65
N ASP A 28 17.65 -10.54 2.48
CA ASP A 28 17.05 -9.21 2.33
C ASP A 28 15.52 -9.30 2.57
N GLY A 29 15.12 -9.48 3.83
CA GLY A 29 13.73 -9.69 4.23
C GLY A 29 13.47 -9.55 5.73
N CYS A 30 12.19 -9.63 6.10
CA CYS A 30 11.73 -9.59 7.49
C CYS A 30 10.71 -10.71 7.75
N TYR A 31 10.77 -11.29 8.94
CA TYR A 31 9.68 -12.14 9.43
C TYR A 31 8.59 -11.27 10.02
N PHE A 32 7.35 -11.61 9.78
CA PHE A 32 6.19 -10.95 10.35
C PHE A 32 5.46 -11.92 11.26
N LEU A 33 5.30 -11.52 12.52
CA LEU A 33 4.54 -12.24 13.53
C LEU A 33 3.28 -11.44 13.86
N LEU A 34 2.12 -12.08 13.86
CA LEU A 34 0.89 -11.48 14.33
C LEU A 34 0.92 -11.41 15.87
N THR A 35 1.03 -10.20 16.43
CA THR A 35 1.18 -10.01 17.89
C THR A 35 -0.07 -9.47 18.55
N ASP A 36 -0.87 -8.67 17.85
CA ASP A 36 -1.99 -7.96 18.43
C ASP A 36 -3.21 -7.94 17.50
N GLN A 37 -4.40 -8.01 18.09
CA GLN A 37 -5.67 -7.88 17.40
C GLN A 37 -6.67 -7.10 18.24
N PHE A 38 -7.42 -6.21 17.58
CA PHE A 38 -8.51 -5.44 18.16
C PHE A 38 -9.76 -5.63 17.29
N VAL A 39 -10.84 -6.13 17.86
CA VAL A 39 -12.05 -6.55 17.11
C VAL A 39 -13.22 -5.67 17.50
N SER A 40 -14.04 -5.26 16.53
CA SER A 40 -15.28 -4.53 16.79
C SER A 40 -16.30 -5.40 17.54
N ASP A 41 -17.19 -4.77 18.31
CA ASP A 41 -18.30 -5.48 18.98
C ASP A 41 -19.38 -6.00 18.01
N VAL A 42 -19.37 -5.53 16.75
CA VAL A 42 -20.33 -5.97 15.74
C VAL A 42 -19.81 -7.27 15.11
N TYR A 43 -20.57 -8.35 15.27
CA TYR A 43 -20.20 -9.67 14.76
C TYR A 43 -20.44 -9.81 13.25
N ASP A 44 -19.45 -10.38 12.54
CA ASP A 44 -19.57 -10.86 11.15
C ASP A 44 -18.77 -12.17 11.02
N ASN A 45 -19.41 -13.21 10.52
CA ASN A 45 -18.83 -14.55 10.39
C ASN A 45 -17.69 -14.64 9.37
N ARG A 46 -17.68 -13.78 8.34
CA ARG A 46 -16.62 -13.72 7.32
C ARG A 46 -15.36 -13.12 7.91
N LEU A 47 -15.50 -12.08 8.73
CA LEU A 47 -14.38 -11.49 9.47
C LEU A 47 -13.79 -12.50 10.45
N GLU A 48 -14.63 -13.23 11.18
CA GLU A 48 -14.14 -14.26 12.11
C GLU A 48 -13.37 -15.36 11.36
N ALA A 49 -13.89 -15.84 10.22
CA ALA A 49 -13.22 -16.84 9.40
C ALA A 49 -11.87 -16.35 8.85
N TYR A 50 -11.81 -15.11 8.35
CA TYR A 50 -10.57 -14.51 7.86
C TYR A 50 -9.56 -14.35 9.01
N ARG A 51 -10.00 -13.84 10.16
CA ARG A 51 -9.19 -13.71 11.37
C ARG A 51 -8.60 -15.03 11.84
N TRP A 52 -9.38 -16.11 11.84
CA TRP A 52 -8.89 -17.46 12.16
C TRP A 52 -7.83 -17.94 11.17
N THR A 53 -7.97 -17.59 9.89
CA THR A 53 -6.96 -17.90 8.87
C THR A 53 -5.63 -17.20 9.19
N CYS A 54 -5.67 -15.92 9.59
CA CYS A 54 -4.47 -15.19 10.00
C CYS A 54 -3.84 -15.79 11.28
N LEU A 55 -4.63 -16.23 12.25
CA LEU A 55 -4.12 -16.84 13.49
C LEU A 55 -3.50 -18.23 13.28
N ASN A 56 -3.97 -18.99 12.29
CA ASN A 56 -3.40 -20.29 11.96
C ASN A 56 -2.07 -20.19 11.19
N ASP A 57 -1.80 -19.02 10.59
CA ASP A 57 -0.60 -18.72 9.83
C ASP A 57 -0.05 -17.36 10.27
N ASP A 58 0.19 -17.27 11.57
CA ASP A 58 0.57 -16.07 12.31
C ASP A 58 2.03 -15.65 12.08
N TYR A 59 2.81 -16.45 11.36
CA TYR A 59 4.23 -16.24 11.13
C TYR A 59 4.62 -16.42 9.66
N ARG A 60 4.91 -15.30 8.99
CA ARG A 60 5.20 -15.26 7.54
C ARG A 60 6.50 -14.54 7.23
N PHE A 61 7.27 -15.02 6.26
CA PHE A 61 8.51 -14.36 5.81
C PHE A 61 8.28 -13.55 4.53
N VAL A 62 8.65 -12.26 4.56
CA VAL A 62 8.66 -11.38 3.39
C VAL A 62 10.10 -11.09 2.99
N GLU A 63 10.46 -11.48 1.78
CA GLU A 63 11.70 -11.10 1.13
C GLU A 63 11.41 -9.99 0.11
N LEU A 64 12.37 -9.09 -0.14
CA LEU A 64 12.15 -7.94 -1.03
C LEU A 64 11.74 -8.34 -2.46
N GLU A 65 12.25 -9.46 -2.97
CA GLU A 65 12.04 -9.89 -4.37
C GLU A 65 11.12 -11.10 -4.53
N LYS A 66 10.75 -11.78 -3.44
CA LYS A 66 9.92 -12.98 -3.51
C LYS A 66 8.44 -12.64 -3.72
N ASN A 67 7.73 -13.47 -4.47
CA ASN A 67 6.29 -13.35 -4.59
C ASN A 67 5.62 -13.71 -3.24
N VAL A 68 4.95 -12.73 -2.62
CA VAL A 68 4.15 -12.89 -1.39
C VAL A 68 2.70 -13.27 -1.66
N GLY A 69 2.34 -13.49 -2.93
CA GLY A 69 1.01 -13.91 -3.37
C GLY A 69 -0.08 -12.90 -3.00
N ASP A 70 -1.23 -13.43 -2.59
CA ASP A 70 -2.40 -12.63 -2.24
C ASP A 70 -2.31 -11.98 -0.85
N TRP A 71 -1.26 -12.25 -0.08
CA TRP A 71 -1.06 -11.66 1.24
C TRP A 71 -0.82 -10.15 1.19
N PHE A 72 -1.83 -9.37 1.59
CA PHE A 72 -1.82 -7.93 1.34
C PHE A 72 -0.84 -7.19 2.26
N ALA A 73 -0.76 -7.56 3.53
CA ALA A 73 0.20 -6.98 4.46
C ALA A 73 1.65 -7.27 4.02
N GLY A 74 1.91 -8.47 3.48
CA GLY A 74 3.22 -8.80 2.89
C GLY A 74 3.58 -7.93 1.70
N ARG A 75 2.60 -7.61 0.84
CA ARG A 75 2.80 -6.68 -0.27
C ARG A 75 3.10 -5.25 0.22
N ALA A 76 2.41 -4.80 1.27
CA ALA A 76 2.68 -3.50 1.89
C ALA A 76 4.09 -3.42 2.49
N ALA A 77 4.60 -4.52 3.04
CA ALA A 77 5.99 -4.59 3.51
C ALA A 77 7.01 -4.41 2.36
N GLN A 78 6.72 -4.94 1.17
CA GLN A 78 7.57 -4.76 -0.01
C GLN A 78 7.47 -3.37 -0.63
N THR A 79 6.25 -2.82 -0.76
CA THR A 79 6.01 -1.53 -1.41
C THR A 79 6.26 -0.34 -0.49
N GLN A 80 6.22 -0.55 0.83
CA GLN A 80 6.44 0.48 1.85
C GLN A 80 5.49 1.68 1.72
N VAL A 81 4.28 1.45 1.20
CA VAL A 81 3.20 2.43 1.10
C VAL A 81 1.93 1.86 1.72
N ALA A 82 1.14 2.72 2.36
CA ALA A 82 -0.17 2.31 2.82
C ALA A 82 -1.12 2.23 1.61
N ASP A 83 -1.93 1.19 1.57
CA ASP A 83 -2.75 0.85 0.42
C ASP A 83 -4.06 0.21 0.89
N TYR A 84 -5.11 0.30 0.08
CA TYR A 84 -6.35 -0.40 0.35
C TYR A 84 -6.84 -1.11 -0.91
N GLN A 85 -7.62 -2.17 -0.70
CA GLN A 85 -8.20 -2.97 -1.76
C GLN A 85 -9.55 -3.54 -1.33
N TYR A 86 -10.31 -3.99 -2.31
CA TYR A 86 -11.56 -4.70 -2.12
C TYR A 86 -11.39 -6.14 -2.60
N ASP A 87 -12.06 -7.08 -1.95
CA ASP A 87 -12.14 -8.48 -2.38
C ASP A 87 -10.78 -9.13 -2.65
N GLY A 88 -9.83 -8.89 -1.75
CA GLY A 88 -8.47 -9.41 -1.81
C GLY A 88 -8.32 -10.81 -1.23
N GLU A 89 -7.33 -10.95 -0.33
CA GLU A 89 -7.14 -12.14 0.50
C GLU A 89 -8.40 -12.44 1.34
N ALA A 90 -9.05 -11.37 1.78
CA ALA A 90 -10.30 -11.38 2.52
C ALA A 90 -11.49 -11.20 1.53
N LEU A 91 -11.92 -12.29 0.89
CA LEU A 91 -13.01 -12.25 -0.10
C LEU A 91 -14.31 -11.67 0.47
N GLY A 92 -14.92 -10.70 -0.21
CA GLY A 92 -16.15 -10.03 0.25
C GLY A 92 -15.92 -9.01 1.37
N LEU A 93 -14.66 -8.71 1.70
CA LEU A 93 -14.26 -7.80 2.77
C LEU A 93 -13.40 -6.67 2.19
N GLY A 94 -13.37 -5.54 2.89
CA GLY A 94 -12.46 -4.45 2.56
C GLY A 94 -11.21 -4.51 3.43
N GLN A 95 -10.05 -4.17 2.86
CA GLN A 95 -8.76 -4.21 3.55
C GLN A 95 -8.00 -2.89 3.37
N LEU A 96 -7.43 -2.38 4.46
CA LEU A 96 -6.42 -1.33 4.48
C LEU A 96 -5.15 -1.90 5.15
N VAL A 97 -4.00 -1.68 4.53
CA VAL A 97 -2.69 -2.04 5.09
C VAL A 97 -1.82 -0.81 5.23
N MET A 98 -1.10 -0.71 6.34
CA MET A 98 -0.30 0.44 6.71
C MET A 98 1.07 0.00 7.23
N PRO A 99 2.15 0.23 6.47
CA PRO A 99 3.50 0.07 7.00
C PRO A 99 3.72 1.04 8.14
N VAL A 100 4.17 0.52 9.28
CA VAL A 100 4.44 1.27 10.51
C VAL A 100 5.95 1.38 10.72
N TYR A 101 6.42 2.57 11.02
CA TYR A 101 7.83 2.88 11.22
C TYR A 101 8.06 3.51 12.58
N PHE A 102 9.23 3.26 13.16
CA PHE A 102 9.71 3.99 14.31
C PHE A 102 9.95 5.45 13.94
N ASN A 103 9.29 6.37 14.65
CA ASN A 103 9.39 7.81 14.40
C ASN A 103 10.51 8.42 15.26
N HIS A 104 11.75 8.15 14.89
CA HIS A 104 12.93 8.75 15.53
C HIS A 104 13.48 9.89 14.66
N PRO A 105 13.48 11.15 15.14
CA PRO A 105 13.99 12.28 14.39
C PRO A 105 15.44 12.06 13.92
N GLY A 106 15.70 12.28 12.63
CA GLY A 106 17.03 12.19 12.04
C GLY A 106 17.54 10.78 11.73
N ALA A 107 16.77 9.73 12.02
CA ALA A 107 17.10 8.36 11.65
C ALA A 107 16.40 7.93 10.34
N VAL A 108 16.99 6.96 9.65
CA VAL A 108 16.29 6.25 8.56
C VAL A 108 15.08 5.54 9.16
N LEU A 109 13.92 5.67 8.50
CA LEU A 109 12.69 5.00 8.92
C LEU A 109 12.91 3.49 8.95
N LYS A 110 12.94 2.92 10.16
CA LYS A 110 13.00 1.49 10.37
C LYS A 110 11.58 0.95 10.47
N LEU A 111 11.26 -0.07 9.67
CA LEU A 111 9.97 -0.74 9.70
C LEU A 111 9.79 -1.46 11.05
N ALA A 112 8.71 -1.12 11.75
CA ALA A 112 8.27 -1.77 12.99
C ALA A 112 7.33 -2.93 12.71
N GLY A 113 6.50 -2.82 11.67
CA GLY A 113 5.52 -3.84 11.32
C GLY A 113 4.51 -3.32 10.30
N ILE A 114 3.44 -4.08 10.08
CA ILE A 114 2.30 -3.71 9.24
C ILE A 114 1.03 -3.74 10.08
N ILE A 115 0.26 -2.67 10.05
CA ILE A 115 -1.13 -2.69 10.51
C ILE A 115 -2.02 -3.13 9.36
N GLU A 116 -2.92 -4.07 9.62
CA GLU A 116 -3.98 -4.48 8.70
C GLU A 116 -5.34 -4.23 9.34
N LEU A 117 -6.16 -3.41 8.69
CA LEU A 117 -7.57 -3.19 9.03
C LEU A 117 -8.42 -3.97 8.03
N VAL A 118 -9.35 -4.77 8.54
CA VAL A 118 -10.32 -5.52 7.75
C VAL A 118 -11.73 -5.13 8.15
N THR A 119 -12.58 -4.80 7.17
CA THR A 119 -13.96 -4.38 7.40
C THR A 119 -14.95 -5.27 6.65
N ALA A 120 -16.10 -5.54 7.26
CA ALA A 120 -17.17 -6.35 6.68
C ALA A 120 -17.78 -5.74 5.42
N GLN A 121 -17.77 -4.41 5.34
CA GLN A 121 -18.21 -3.62 4.20
C GLN A 121 -17.02 -2.84 3.65
N HIS A 122 -16.99 -2.69 2.33
CA HIS A 122 -16.01 -1.84 1.66
C HIS A 122 -16.36 -0.38 1.92
N ASN A 123 -15.36 0.43 2.27
CA ASN A 123 -15.51 1.89 2.29
C ASN A 123 -15.09 2.44 0.93
N GLU A 124 -15.80 3.43 0.40
CA GLU A 124 -15.41 4.11 -0.84
C GLU A 124 -13.98 4.65 -0.77
N THR A 125 -13.58 5.13 0.42
CA THR A 125 -12.21 5.49 0.74
C THR A 125 -11.88 5.05 2.16
N TYR A 126 -10.61 4.68 2.38
CA TYR A 126 -10.09 4.34 3.72
C TYR A 126 -9.41 5.53 4.43
N ALA A 127 -9.60 6.76 3.94
CA ALA A 127 -8.91 7.94 4.44
C ALA A 127 -9.21 8.24 5.92
N ALA A 128 -10.48 8.06 6.35
CA ALA A 128 -10.87 8.30 7.73
C ALA A 128 -10.18 7.32 8.70
N TYR A 129 -10.19 6.03 8.37
CA TYR A 129 -9.49 5.01 9.15
C TYR A 129 -7.98 5.22 9.15
N PHE A 130 -7.38 5.53 7.99
CA PHE A 130 -5.96 5.85 7.89
C PHE A 130 -5.59 7.00 8.84
N ASN A 131 -6.36 8.09 8.84
CA ASN A 131 -6.11 9.24 9.71
C ASN A 131 -6.25 8.90 11.20
N GLN A 132 -7.24 8.08 11.57
CA GLN A 132 -7.41 7.64 12.95
C GLN A 132 -6.24 6.76 13.42
N ILE A 133 -5.83 5.78 12.61
CA ILE A 133 -4.67 4.93 12.92
C ILE A 133 -3.41 5.78 13.02
N GLN A 134 -3.22 6.72 12.10
CA GLN A 134 -2.06 7.62 12.10
C GLN A 134 -1.99 8.47 13.38
N ALA A 135 -3.12 8.97 13.87
CA ALA A 135 -3.18 9.71 15.14
C ALA A 135 -2.77 8.82 16.33
N LEU A 136 -3.28 7.60 16.40
CA LEU A 136 -2.92 6.62 17.44
C LEU A 136 -1.44 6.23 17.40
N LEU A 137 -0.86 6.07 16.20
CA LEU A 137 0.57 5.76 16.05
C LEU A 137 1.46 6.89 16.59
N MET A 138 1.07 8.15 16.36
CA MET A 138 1.85 9.30 16.84
C MET A 138 1.92 9.37 18.37
N GLU A 139 0.90 8.90 19.09
CA GLU A 139 0.89 8.85 20.56
C GLU A 139 1.99 7.93 21.13
N VAL A 140 2.45 6.96 20.34
CA VAL A 140 3.47 5.97 20.72
C VAL A 140 4.80 6.13 19.95
N ASN A 141 5.05 7.32 19.37
CA ASN A 141 6.25 7.61 18.56
C ASN A 141 6.43 6.66 17.36
N LEU A 142 5.32 6.27 16.74
CA LEU A 142 5.28 5.54 15.48
C LEU A 142 4.65 6.42 14.39
N THR A 143 4.83 6.03 13.13
CA THR A 143 4.20 6.71 12.00
C THR A 143 3.97 5.75 10.84
N SER A 144 2.99 6.04 9.99
CA SER A 144 2.95 5.59 8.61
C SER A 144 3.28 6.75 7.67
N ARG A 145 3.35 6.49 6.36
CA ARG A 145 3.63 7.51 5.34
C ARG A 145 2.34 8.16 4.85
N TYR A 146 1.80 7.66 3.75
CA TYR A 146 0.59 8.14 3.10
C TYR A 146 -0.10 6.97 2.40
N LEU A 147 -1.40 7.14 2.11
CA LEU A 147 -2.12 6.25 1.21
C LEU A 147 -1.68 6.50 -0.24
N GLY A 148 -1.31 5.44 -0.95
CA GLY A 148 -0.84 5.56 -2.32
C GLY A 148 -0.56 4.22 -2.98
N LYS A 149 0.01 4.28 -4.19
CA LYS A 149 0.41 3.11 -4.97
C LYS A 149 1.85 3.20 -5.42
N THR A 150 2.47 2.04 -5.62
CA THR A 150 3.76 1.98 -6.30
C THR A 150 3.55 2.17 -7.81
N ILE A 151 4.21 3.15 -8.39
CA ILE A 151 4.30 3.36 -9.83
C ILE A 151 5.57 2.69 -10.33
N LYS A 152 5.45 1.89 -11.39
CA LYS A 152 6.58 1.33 -12.13
C LYS A 152 6.59 1.96 -13.52
N VAL A 153 7.55 2.86 -13.75
CA VAL A 153 7.68 3.61 -15.01
C VAL A 153 8.80 3.03 -15.85
N GLU A 154 8.52 2.87 -17.14
CA GLU A 154 9.46 2.44 -18.17
C GLU A 154 9.77 3.58 -19.14
N TYR A 155 11.05 3.88 -19.37
CA TYR A 155 11.52 4.83 -20.37
C TYR A 155 12.88 4.37 -20.90
N ASN A 156 13.06 4.31 -22.23
CA ASN A 156 14.33 3.90 -22.86
C ASN A 156 14.94 2.61 -22.26
N GLN A 157 14.13 1.57 -22.05
CA GLN A 157 14.51 0.30 -21.41
C GLN A 157 14.93 0.40 -19.94
N GLN A 158 14.94 1.60 -19.36
CA GLN A 158 15.14 1.81 -17.94
C GLN A 158 13.81 1.70 -17.20
N LEU A 159 13.85 1.03 -16.04
CA LEU A 159 12.70 0.84 -15.17
C LEU A 159 12.98 1.48 -13.82
N VAL A 160 12.09 2.37 -13.41
CA VAL A 160 12.16 2.97 -12.07
C VAL A 160 10.84 2.76 -11.34
N LYS A 161 10.93 2.58 -10.02
CA LYS A 161 9.78 2.48 -9.13
C LYS A 161 9.75 3.65 -8.15
N PHE A 162 8.56 4.11 -7.82
CA PHE A 162 8.33 5.08 -6.75
C PHE A 162 6.91 5.01 -6.22
N ASN A 163 6.67 5.55 -5.04
CA ASN A 163 5.33 5.58 -4.45
C ASN A 163 4.67 6.93 -4.75
N LEU A 164 3.44 6.91 -5.23
CA LEU A 164 2.65 8.09 -5.53
C LEU A 164 1.41 8.13 -4.61
N PRO A 165 1.18 9.25 -3.90
CA PRO A 165 -0.03 9.41 -3.09
C PRO A 165 -1.31 9.32 -3.92
N PHE A 166 -2.42 8.86 -3.33
CA PHE A 166 -3.73 8.87 -4.01
C PHE A 166 -4.27 10.27 -4.31
N THR A 167 -3.79 11.27 -3.57
CA THR A 167 -4.13 12.68 -3.77
C THR A 167 -3.25 13.38 -4.81
N ALA A 168 -2.28 12.66 -5.39
CA ALA A 168 -1.37 13.23 -6.37
C ALA A 168 -2.12 13.62 -7.66
N LYS A 169 -1.66 14.71 -8.26
CA LYS A 169 -2.11 15.24 -9.53
C LYS A 169 -1.10 14.91 -10.63
N LEU A 170 -1.48 15.15 -11.88
CA LEU A 170 -0.61 14.91 -13.03
C LEU A 170 0.75 15.64 -12.91
N PRO A 171 0.83 16.90 -12.44
CA PRO A 171 2.13 17.55 -12.22
C PRO A 171 3.02 16.83 -11.21
N ASP A 172 2.45 16.26 -10.13
CA ASP A 172 3.22 15.51 -9.14
C ASP A 172 3.82 14.24 -9.76
N LEU A 173 3.04 13.54 -10.61
CA LEU A 173 3.52 12.38 -11.36
C LEU A 173 4.64 12.77 -12.34
N GLN A 174 4.45 13.85 -13.10
CA GLN A 174 5.45 14.37 -14.04
C GLN A 174 6.74 14.77 -13.32
N GLU A 175 6.64 15.42 -12.16
CA GLU A 175 7.80 15.75 -11.32
C GLU A 175 8.55 14.49 -10.89
N GLN A 176 7.85 13.48 -10.35
CA GLN A 176 8.48 12.22 -9.93
C GLN A 176 9.18 11.50 -11.09
N VAL A 177 8.60 11.52 -12.30
CA VAL A 177 9.18 10.96 -13.52
C VAL A 177 10.45 11.72 -13.92
N THR A 178 10.37 13.05 -14.04
CA THR A 178 11.50 13.91 -14.42
C THR A 178 12.65 13.85 -13.41
N MET A 179 12.36 13.77 -12.11
CA MET A 179 13.38 13.61 -11.08
C MET A 179 14.24 12.35 -11.27
N ARG A 180 13.67 11.29 -11.85
CA ARG A 180 14.30 9.98 -12.04
C ARG A 180 14.92 9.83 -13.42
N PHE A 181 14.29 10.37 -14.46
CA PHE A 181 14.81 10.40 -15.82
C PHE A 181 15.27 11.82 -16.16
N LYS A 182 16.50 12.15 -15.77
CA LYS A 182 17.06 13.51 -15.94
C LYS A 182 17.06 14.01 -17.38
N GLU A 183 17.11 13.10 -18.34
CA GLU A 183 17.01 13.41 -19.76
C GLU A 183 15.66 14.00 -20.20
N LEU A 184 14.62 13.91 -19.37
CA LEU A 184 13.29 14.50 -19.61
C LEU A 184 13.16 15.97 -19.15
N GLU A 185 14.09 16.50 -18.36
CA GLU A 185 13.97 17.81 -17.70
C GLU A 185 13.70 18.97 -18.67
N ASN A 186 14.14 18.85 -19.91
CA ASN A 186 13.95 19.86 -20.96
C ASN A 186 13.27 19.30 -22.22
N LYS A 187 12.54 18.17 -22.10
CA LYS A 187 11.85 17.52 -23.21
C LYS A 187 10.35 17.48 -22.98
N ALA A 188 9.59 17.61 -24.07
CA ALA A 188 8.18 17.25 -24.04
C ALA A 188 8.05 15.73 -24.05
N PHE A 189 7.29 15.19 -23.10
CA PHE A 189 7.02 13.76 -22.99
C PHE A 189 5.57 13.51 -22.60
N SER A 190 5.07 12.33 -22.93
CA SER A 190 3.76 11.85 -22.51
C SER A 190 3.92 10.67 -21.57
N ILE A 191 2.91 10.43 -20.72
CA ILE A 191 2.84 9.28 -19.83
C ILE A 191 1.60 8.49 -20.19
N ALA A 192 1.74 7.18 -20.32
CA ALA A 192 0.61 6.27 -20.49
C ALA A 192 0.67 5.16 -19.44
N TYR A 193 -0.48 4.69 -18.95
CA TYR A 193 -0.55 3.48 -18.13
C TYR A 193 -0.85 2.25 -18.99
N LYS A 194 -0.31 1.10 -18.58
CA LYS A 194 -0.61 -0.22 -19.15
C LYS A 194 -1.67 -0.90 -18.30
N ASP A 195 -2.82 -1.20 -18.88
CA ASP A 195 -3.87 -1.98 -18.20
C ASP A 195 -3.50 -3.48 -18.08
N THR A 196 -4.42 -4.29 -17.54
CA THR A 196 -4.24 -5.73 -17.37
C THR A 196 -4.13 -6.49 -18.70
N ASN A 197 -4.59 -5.91 -19.81
CA ASN A 197 -4.48 -6.44 -21.17
C ASN A 197 -3.25 -5.90 -21.89
N HIS A 198 -2.36 -5.19 -21.19
CA HIS A 198 -1.19 -4.51 -21.74
C HIS A 198 -1.51 -3.40 -22.77
N ILE A 199 -2.75 -2.91 -22.79
CA ILE A 199 -3.15 -1.77 -23.61
C ILE A 199 -2.69 -0.48 -22.94
N ARG A 200 -2.15 0.43 -23.74
CA ARG A 200 -1.67 1.73 -23.28
C ARG A 200 -2.79 2.76 -23.35
N HIS A 201 -2.95 3.49 -22.25
CA HIS A 201 -3.92 4.57 -22.11
C HIS A 201 -3.18 5.82 -21.66
N SER A 202 -3.27 6.90 -22.43
CA SER A 202 -2.60 8.16 -22.12
C SER A 202 -3.18 8.79 -20.85
N ILE A 203 -2.30 9.35 -20.02
CA ILE A 203 -2.68 10.14 -18.85
C ILE A 203 -2.51 11.62 -19.24
N LEU A 204 -3.62 12.26 -19.60
CA LEU A 204 -3.63 13.65 -20.09
C LEU A 204 -4.16 14.65 -19.06
N SER A 205 -4.74 14.15 -17.97
CA SER A 205 -5.37 14.95 -16.93
C SER A 205 -5.27 14.30 -15.55
N ASP A 206 -5.58 15.08 -14.51
CA ASP A 206 -5.76 14.57 -13.14
C ASP A 206 -6.86 13.49 -13.07
N HIS A 207 -7.88 13.60 -13.92
CA HIS A 207 -8.96 12.62 -13.99
C HIS A 207 -8.46 11.26 -14.51
N ASP A 208 -7.63 11.25 -15.56
CA ASP A 208 -7.06 10.02 -16.10
C ASP A 208 -6.14 9.33 -15.08
N LEU A 209 -5.37 10.12 -14.32
CA LEU A 209 -4.52 9.61 -13.25
C LEU A 209 -5.36 8.97 -12.14
N HIS A 210 -6.43 9.66 -11.72
CA HIS A 210 -7.33 9.15 -10.70
C HIS A 210 -8.03 7.86 -11.15
N PHE A 211 -8.54 7.82 -12.38
CA PHE A 211 -9.15 6.62 -12.97
C PHE A 211 -8.18 5.43 -12.97
N CYS A 212 -6.92 5.67 -13.31
CA CYS A 212 -5.88 4.64 -13.28
C CYS A 212 -5.63 4.09 -11.86
N ILE A 213 -5.61 4.98 -10.85
CA ILE A 213 -5.45 4.63 -9.44
C ILE A 213 -6.65 3.80 -8.96
N GLU A 214 -7.87 4.24 -9.21
CA GLU A 214 -9.09 3.50 -8.85
C GLU A 214 -9.12 2.11 -9.53
N GLY A 215 -8.78 2.06 -10.81
CA GLY A 215 -8.63 0.80 -11.55
C GLY A 215 -7.62 -0.14 -10.90
N SER A 216 -6.52 0.38 -10.33
CA SER A 216 -5.52 -0.45 -9.64
C SER A 216 -6.05 -1.05 -8.32
N ILE A 217 -6.90 -0.31 -7.60
CA ILE A 217 -7.54 -0.76 -6.36
C ILE A 217 -8.53 -1.89 -6.68
N LEU A 218 -9.39 -1.69 -7.69
CA LEU A 218 -10.37 -2.69 -8.14
C LEU A 218 -9.71 -3.97 -8.67
N ASN A 219 -8.61 -3.82 -9.41
CA ASN A 219 -7.86 -4.96 -9.94
C ASN A 219 -6.87 -5.58 -8.94
N ARG A 220 -6.82 -5.07 -7.69
CA ARG A 220 -5.96 -5.56 -6.60
C ARG A 220 -4.48 -5.55 -6.97
N THR A 221 -4.06 -4.61 -7.81
CA THR A 221 -2.67 -4.50 -8.22
C THR A 221 -1.89 -3.67 -7.20
N THR A 222 -0.70 -4.13 -6.85
CA THR A 222 0.24 -3.38 -5.99
C THR A 222 0.96 -2.28 -6.73
N LEU A 223 1.05 -2.40 -8.05
CA LEU A 223 1.77 -1.48 -8.88
C LEU A 223 0.96 -1.07 -10.10
N ILE A 224 1.11 0.19 -10.47
CA ILE A 224 0.62 0.75 -11.71
C ILE A 224 1.80 0.80 -12.68
N ARG A 225 1.65 0.15 -13.83
CA ARG A 225 2.68 0.13 -14.87
C ARG A 225 2.47 1.30 -15.79
N MET A 226 3.49 2.12 -15.96
CA MET A 226 3.47 3.27 -16.85
C MET A 226 4.63 3.22 -17.82
N VAL A 227 4.46 3.88 -18.96
CA VAL A 227 5.48 4.11 -19.98
C VAL A 227 5.55 5.60 -20.24
N VAL A 228 6.77 6.09 -20.39
CA VAL A 228 7.03 7.45 -20.87
C VAL A 228 7.45 7.36 -22.34
N GLU A 229 6.95 8.29 -23.14
CA GLU A 229 7.28 8.41 -24.56
C GLU A 229 7.67 9.86 -24.88
N ASP A 230 8.67 10.02 -25.73
CA ASP A 230 9.03 11.34 -26.26
C ASP A 230 7.89 11.84 -27.15
N VAL A 231 7.45 13.08 -26.95
CA VAL A 231 6.50 13.71 -27.87
C VAL A 231 7.32 14.22 -29.05
N VAL A 232 7.29 13.49 -30.16
CA VAL A 232 7.90 13.94 -31.42
C VAL A 232 7.11 15.15 -31.91
N GLY A 233 7.76 16.31 -31.91
CA GLY A 233 7.27 17.54 -32.53
C GLY A 233 7.40 17.52 -34.05
#